data_AF-A0A958P9Q1-F1
#
_entry.id   AF-A0A958P9Q1-F1
#
_cell.length_a   1.000
_cell.length_b   1.000
_cell.length_c   1.000
_cell.angle_alpha   90.00
_cell.angle_beta   90.00
_cell.angle_gamma   90.00
#
_symmetry.space_group_name_H-M   'P 1'
#
loop_
_entity.id
_entity.type
_entity.pdbx_description
1 polymer ?
#
loop_
_entity_poly.entity_id
_entity_poly.type
_entity_poly.pdbx_seq_one_letter_code
_entity_poly.pdbx_strand_id
1 'polypeptide(L)'
;MKNQILNSLLVISVISGSQAWGYLDENAERGLQHFELLSPSGYSERCIIPKGILKDYREKDFKDLQNLCQISFYDFSETSETAICPKLYSTSPALEIDKIKLKKFNSRTEYEKNYCSTPDRPGKKIAKFKQGITCSYTPSLLAYYQVSTYLGRILHIPEVVLRTMDINEQRKQVKRAIPFAQDLYTKQDAIRWGWESGWPAALNNPGGSAKGYNGSWLFTKDFKGIYGALIENPRGEEKYTEVYGKGSYDTRYERLKRQIPYQRVASSKSIQELAPQNFEEGAQILIQMKDVSDMVIIDTLLSQQDRVGNIAYRNYAYYMVGKEVRSEKIDFEDDGSIEAKIIEKIQAEGPTSQIVTVKEMLLKDNDCGVAKSNMA
;
A
#
# COMPACT_ATOMS: atom_id res chain seq x y z
N MET A 1 18.67 34.50 -41.12
CA MET A 1 18.25 34.11 -39.75
C MET A 1 16.75 33.79 -39.69
N LYS A 2 16.31 32.86 -40.52
CA LYS A 2 14.96 32.28 -40.56
C LYS A 2 15.20 30.82 -40.93
N ASN A 3 15.47 29.95 -39.96
CA ASN A 3 15.51 28.48 -40.08
C ASN A 3 15.98 27.81 -38.77
N GLN A 4 15.56 28.31 -37.60
CA GLN A 4 15.89 27.70 -36.30
C GLN A 4 14.72 27.66 -35.30
N ILE A 5 13.47 27.81 -35.77
CA ILE A 5 12.28 27.80 -34.89
C ILE A 5 11.36 26.60 -35.16
N LEU A 6 11.67 25.71 -36.12
CA LEU A 6 10.80 24.57 -36.44
C LEU A 6 11.17 23.21 -35.80
N ASN A 7 12.26 23.12 -35.02
CA ASN A 7 12.68 21.83 -34.44
C ASN A 7 12.29 21.62 -32.95
N SER A 8 11.52 22.53 -32.35
CA SER A 8 11.12 22.40 -30.93
C SER A 8 9.64 22.07 -30.72
N LEU A 9 8.90 21.74 -31.78
CA LEU A 9 7.48 21.37 -31.73
C LEU A 9 7.20 19.92 -32.17
N LEU A 10 8.25 19.10 -32.34
CA LEU A 10 8.15 17.72 -32.82
C LEU A 10 8.65 16.67 -31.81
N VAL A 11 8.43 16.90 -30.50
CA VAL A 11 8.70 15.90 -29.44
C VAL A 11 7.43 15.52 -28.65
N ILE A 12 6.26 16.03 -29.03
CA ILE A 12 4.97 15.70 -28.36
C ILE A 12 4.08 14.77 -29.21
N SER A 13 4.54 14.31 -30.38
CA SER A 13 3.72 13.52 -31.31
C SER A 13 4.24 12.10 -31.63
N VAL A 14 5.13 11.53 -30.82
CA VAL A 14 5.54 10.11 -30.92
C VAL A 14 5.26 9.35 -29.61
N ILE A 15 4.05 9.52 -29.06
CA ILE A 15 3.44 8.59 -28.10
C ILE A 15 2.08 8.11 -28.64
N SER A 16 1.97 7.98 -29.96
CA SER A 16 0.74 7.53 -30.66
C SER A 16 0.95 6.25 -31.48
N GLY A 17 1.98 5.45 -31.13
CA GLY A 17 2.32 4.20 -31.83
C GLY A 17 2.27 2.93 -30.99
N SER A 18 2.03 3.02 -29.69
CA SER A 18 1.73 1.85 -28.86
C SER A 18 0.56 2.21 -27.96
N GLN A 19 -0.64 1.79 -28.36
CA GLN A 19 -1.60 1.38 -27.34
C GLN A 19 -0.99 0.18 -26.63
N ALA A 20 -0.04 0.43 -25.73
CA ALA A 20 0.40 -0.53 -24.75
C ALA A 20 -0.73 -0.56 -23.72
N TRP A 21 -1.78 -1.30 -24.05
CA TRP A 21 -2.86 -1.57 -23.11
C TRP A 21 -2.22 -2.04 -21.80
N GLY A 22 -2.48 -1.31 -20.72
CA GLY A 22 -1.86 -1.50 -19.40
C GLY A 22 -2.37 -2.75 -18.67
N TYR A 23 -2.53 -3.87 -19.37
CA TYR A 23 -2.92 -5.12 -18.75
C TYR A 23 -1.78 -5.64 -17.87
N LEU A 24 -2.16 -6.28 -16.76
CA LEU A 24 -1.24 -7.09 -16.00
C LEU A 24 -0.84 -8.29 -16.86
N ASP A 25 0.45 -8.44 -17.07
CA ASP A 25 1.06 -9.55 -17.78
C ASP A 25 2.28 -9.99 -16.98
N GLU A 26 2.20 -11.19 -16.41
CA GLU A 26 3.24 -11.81 -15.60
C GLU A 26 4.49 -12.21 -16.41
N ASN A 27 4.44 -12.10 -17.73
CA ASN A 27 5.55 -12.38 -18.65
C ASN A 27 6.16 -11.11 -19.23
N ALA A 28 5.60 -9.92 -18.96
CA ALA A 28 6.10 -8.69 -19.56
C ALA A 28 7.51 -8.35 -19.09
N GLU A 29 8.34 -7.81 -20.00
CA GLU A 29 9.71 -7.32 -19.75
C GLU A 29 9.78 -6.15 -18.74
N ARG A 30 8.64 -5.73 -18.18
CA ARG A 30 8.53 -4.66 -17.18
C ARG A 30 8.89 -5.14 -15.76
N GLY A 31 9.23 -6.41 -15.57
CA GLY A 31 9.77 -6.95 -14.32
C GLY A 31 11.29 -6.79 -14.21
N LEU A 32 11.78 -6.33 -13.06
CA LEU A 32 13.21 -6.32 -12.73
C LEU A 32 13.69 -7.69 -12.27
N GLN A 33 12.87 -8.37 -11.48
CA GLN A 33 13.15 -9.72 -10.98
C GLN A 33 11.86 -10.50 -10.82
N HIS A 34 11.93 -11.80 -11.10
CA HIS A 34 10.83 -12.74 -11.02
C HIS A 34 11.18 -13.86 -10.04
N PHE A 35 10.19 -14.27 -9.26
CA PHE A 35 10.26 -15.41 -8.35
C PHE A 35 9.13 -16.36 -8.73
N GLU A 36 9.43 -17.65 -8.81
CA GLU A 36 8.43 -18.69 -9.03
C GLU A 36 8.19 -19.47 -7.74
N LEU A 37 6.92 -19.68 -7.39
CA LEU A 37 6.51 -20.46 -6.24
C LEU A 37 5.44 -21.46 -6.69
N LEU A 38 5.61 -22.73 -6.33
CA LEU A 38 4.67 -23.76 -6.74
C LEU A 38 3.50 -23.84 -5.75
N SER A 39 2.27 -23.77 -6.27
CA SER A 39 1.08 -24.04 -5.48
C SER A 39 0.89 -25.53 -5.22
N PRO A 40 0.06 -25.93 -4.24
CA PRO A 40 -0.27 -27.33 -4.00
C PRO A 40 -0.98 -28.01 -5.17
N SER A 41 -1.61 -27.26 -6.08
CA SER A 41 -2.23 -27.81 -7.29
C SER A 41 -1.26 -27.95 -8.46
N GLY A 42 0.01 -27.53 -8.28
CA GLY A 42 1.03 -27.51 -9.32
C GLY A 42 1.01 -26.26 -10.19
N TYR A 43 0.23 -25.23 -9.82
CA TYR A 43 0.25 -23.94 -10.51
C TYR A 43 1.53 -23.17 -10.16
N SER A 44 2.28 -22.72 -11.17
CA SER A 44 3.46 -21.89 -10.96
C SER A 44 3.04 -20.45 -10.73
N GLU A 45 2.99 -20.03 -9.47
CA GLU A 45 2.76 -18.65 -9.11
C GLU A 45 4.01 -17.81 -9.34
N ARG A 46 3.80 -16.55 -9.68
CA ARG A 46 4.85 -15.57 -9.85
C ARG A 46 4.74 -14.44 -8.86
N CYS A 47 5.90 -14.01 -8.36
CA CYS A 47 6.07 -12.69 -7.78
C CYS A 47 7.04 -11.88 -8.61
N ILE A 48 6.67 -10.64 -8.91
CA ILE A 48 7.39 -9.78 -9.83
C ILE A 48 7.67 -8.47 -9.11
N ILE A 49 8.97 -8.16 -8.99
CA ILE A 49 9.44 -6.85 -8.60
C ILE A 49 9.42 -5.99 -9.86
N PRO A 50 8.56 -4.95 -9.95
CA PRO A 50 8.51 -4.11 -11.15
C PRO A 50 9.84 -3.40 -11.39
N LYS A 51 10.18 -3.11 -12.63
CA LYS A 51 11.32 -2.24 -12.94
C LYS A 51 11.00 -0.79 -12.53
N GLY A 52 11.96 -0.12 -11.91
CA GLY A 52 11.83 1.29 -11.55
C GLY A 52 11.72 2.19 -12.79
N ILE A 53 10.96 3.27 -12.70
CA ILE A 53 10.62 4.14 -13.85
C ILE A 53 11.87 4.82 -14.47
N LEU A 54 12.85 5.25 -13.67
CA LEU A 54 14.09 5.89 -14.16
C LEU A 54 15.37 5.23 -13.63
N LYS A 55 15.32 4.64 -12.45
CA LYS A 55 16.46 4.04 -11.78
C LYS A 55 16.00 2.83 -10.99
N ASP A 56 16.93 1.92 -10.77
CA ASP A 56 16.71 0.78 -9.89
C ASP A 56 16.56 1.25 -8.44
N TYR A 57 15.98 0.37 -7.63
CA TYR A 57 15.72 0.62 -6.22
C TYR A 57 17.02 0.78 -5.44
N ARG A 58 16.95 1.48 -4.30
CA ARG A 58 18.02 1.42 -3.30
C ARG A 58 18.15 -0.02 -2.82
N GLU A 59 19.36 -0.44 -2.43
CA GLU A 59 19.63 -1.81 -2.00
C GLU A 59 18.68 -2.29 -0.89
N LYS A 60 18.41 -1.44 0.11
CA LYS A 60 17.46 -1.74 1.18
C LYS A 60 16.04 -1.98 0.65
N ASP A 61 15.54 -1.08 -0.20
CA ASP A 61 14.18 -1.19 -0.74
C ASP A 61 14.06 -2.45 -1.61
N PHE A 62 15.09 -2.73 -2.41
CA PHE A 62 15.14 -3.93 -3.23
C PHE A 62 15.08 -5.20 -2.37
N LYS A 63 15.86 -5.25 -1.29
CA LYS A 63 15.83 -6.37 -0.34
C LYS A 63 14.44 -6.54 0.30
N ASP A 64 13.78 -5.44 0.66
CA ASP A 64 12.43 -5.49 1.23
C ASP A 64 11.40 -6.00 0.21
N LEU A 65 11.51 -5.63 -1.07
CA LEU A 65 10.71 -6.20 -2.18
C LEU A 65 10.99 -7.69 -2.41
N GLN A 66 12.25 -8.12 -2.33
CA GLN A 66 12.63 -9.54 -2.41
C GLN A 66 12.04 -10.35 -1.25
N ASN A 67 12.11 -9.81 -0.02
CA ASN A 67 11.52 -10.44 1.16
C ASN A 67 10.00 -10.63 0.99
N LEU A 68 9.29 -9.64 0.42
CA LEU A 68 7.86 -9.80 0.09
C LEU A 68 7.64 -10.94 -0.91
N CYS A 69 8.46 -11.04 -1.96
CA CYS A 69 8.31 -12.12 -2.94
C CYS A 69 8.59 -13.52 -2.41
N GLN A 70 9.38 -13.64 -1.34
CA GLN A 70 9.67 -14.91 -0.67
C GLN A 70 8.57 -15.37 0.28
N ILE A 71 7.57 -14.52 0.57
CA ILE A 71 6.41 -14.94 1.38
C ILE A 71 5.67 -16.04 0.65
N SER A 72 5.66 -17.24 1.24
CA SER A 72 4.89 -18.36 0.74
C SER A 72 3.42 -18.24 1.17
N PHE A 73 2.52 -18.47 0.22
CA PHE A 73 1.10 -18.65 0.52
C PHE A 73 0.76 -20.05 1.01
N TYR A 74 1.69 -21.00 0.87
CA TYR A 74 1.46 -22.44 0.96
C TYR A 74 2.41 -23.16 1.89
N ASP A 75 3.08 -22.43 2.77
CA ASP A 75 3.89 -23.10 3.77
C ASP A 75 2.94 -23.87 4.71
N PHE A 76 2.79 -25.17 4.44
CA PHE A 76 2.04 -26.13 5.25
C PHE A 76 2.98 -26.98 6.11
N SER A 77 4.27 -26.65 6.13
CA SER A 77 5.21 -27.35 7.00
C SER A 77 4.81 -27.16 8.47
N GLU A 78 5.18 -28.11 9.31
CA GLU A 78 5.10 -27.94 10.77
C GLU A 78 6.00 -26.81 11.28
N THR A 79 6.82 -26.21 10.42
CA THR A 79 7.66 -25.03 10.66
C THR A 79 7.10 -23.76 10.05
N SER A 80 5.89 -23.80 9.48
CA SER A 80 5.28 -22.66 8.80
C SER A 80 5.17 -21.45 9.72
N GLU A 81 5.80 -20.36 9.31
CA GLU A 81 5.78 -19.09 10.05
C GLU A 81 4.63 -18.17 9.65
N THR A 82 3.78 -18.57 8.69
CA THR A 82 2.71 -17.72 8.16
C THR A 82 1.36 -18.41 8.06
N ALA A 83 0.30 -17.63 8.19
CA ALA A 83 -1.08 -18.03 7.93
C ALA A 83 -1.74 -17.04 6.96
N ILE A 84 -2.73 -17.51 6.21
CA ILE A 84 -3.54 -16.67 5.34
C ILE A 84 -4.97 -16.59 5.88
N CYS A 85 -5.41 -15.36 6.14
CA CYS A 85 -6.78 -15.08 6.54
C CYS A 85 -7.45 -14.14 5.54
N PRO A 86 -8.75 -14.31 5.27
CA PRO A 86 -9.54 -13.28 4.61
C PRO A 86 -9.52 -11.97 5.41
N LYS A 87 -9.34 -10.84 4.72
CA LYS A 87 -9.62 -9.52 5.28
C LYS A 87 -11.12 -9.34 5.37
N LEU A 88 -11.63 -9.22 6.59
CA LEU A 88 -13.07 -9.14 6.84
C LEU A 88 -13.58 -7.71 7.07
N TYR A 89 -12.74 -6.68 7.03
CA TYR A 89 -13.13 -5.30 7.33
C TYR A 89 -12.89 -4.33 6.15
N SER A 90 -13.35 -3.09 6.28
CA SER A 90 -13.25 -2.01 5.27
C SER A 90 -14.17 -2.22 4.05
N THR A 91 -13.81 -1.79 2.85
CA THR A 91 -14.68 -1.74 1.65
C THR A 91 -14.28 -2.73 0.55
N SER A 92 -13.07 -3.31 0.64
CA SER A 92 -12.51 -4.19 -0.38
C SER A 92 -12.03 -5.51 0.23
N PRO A 93 -12.43 -6.68 -0.34
CA PRO A 93 -11.91 -7.96 0.08
C PRO A 93 -10.43 -8.09 -0.31
N ALA A 94 -9.67 -8.77 0.53
CA ALA A 94 -8.25 -9.04 0.32
C ALA A 94 -7.86 -10.25 1.16
N LEU A 95 -6.63 -10.74 1.01
CA LEU A 95 -6.05 -11.70 1.94
C LEU A 95 -4.99 -11.02 2.80
N GLU A 96 -4.94 -11.38 4.08
CA GLU A 96 -3.93 -10.92 5.03
C GLU A 96 -3.01 -12.08 5.34
N ILE A 97 -1.71 -11.79 5.38
CA ILE A 97 -0.68 -12.75 5.73
C ILE A 97 -0.25 -12.42 7.16
N ASP A 98 -0.51 -13.34 8.07
CA ASP A 98 -0.17 -13.21 9.47
C ASP A 98 1.08 -14.03 9.75
N LYS A 99 2.09 -13.41 10.36
CA LYS A 99 3.23 -14.13 10.94
C LYS A 99 2.78 -14.80 12.24
N ILE A 100 2.89 -16.12 12.27
CA ILE A 100 2.54 -16.98 13.40
C ILE A 100 3.82 -17.59 13.97
N LYS A 101 4.13 -17.32 15.24
CA LYS A 101 5.22 -18.01 15.92
C LYS A 101 4.66 -19.33 16.44
N LEU A 102 5.03 -20.45 15.82
CA LEU A 102 4.47 -21.77 16.18
C LEU A 102 4.70 -22.19 17.63
N LYS A 103 5.72 -21.63 18.31
CA LYS A 103 5.84 -21.80 19.79
C LYS A 103 4.60 -21.33 20.56
N LYS A 104 3.79 -20.44 19.98
CA LYS A 104 2.53 -19.91 20.52
C LYS A 104 1.28 -20.62 19.93
N PHE A 105 1.42 -21.34 18.80
CA PHE A 105 0.29 -21.90 18.04
C PHE A 105 0.65 -23.27 17.45
N ASN A 106 -0.18 -24.30 17.61
CA ASN A 106 0.23 -25.66 17.26
C ASN A 106 0.38 -25.90 15.74
N SER A 107 -0.34 -25.16 14.89
CA SER A 107 -0.15 -25.20 13.44
C SER A 107 -0.79 -24.00 12.73
N ARG A 108 -0.40 -23.78 11.47
CA ARG A 108 -1.10 -22.87 10.55
C ARG A 108 -2.59 -23.20 10.42
N THR A 109 -2.92 -24.47 10.19
CA THR A 109 -4.32 -24.90 9.97
C THR A 109 -5.19 -24.61 11.19
N GLU A 110 -4.67 -24.86 12.38
CA GLU A 110 -5.37 -24.51 13.62
C GLU A 110 -5.52 -23.00 13.78
N TYR A 111 -4.46 -22.24 13.51
CA TYR A 111 -4.51 -20.78 13.57
C TYR A 111 -5.60 -20.24 12.63
N GLU A 112 -5.61 -20.69 11.38
CA GLU A 112 -6.58 -20.22 10.39
C GLU A 112 -8.01 -20.57 10.77
N LYS A 113 -8.22 -21.77 11.33
CA LYS A 113 -9.52 -22.23 11.80
C LYS A 113 -10.03 -21.40 12.99
N ASN A 114 -9.16 -21.08 13.94
CA ASN A 114 -9.56 -20.49 15.21
C ASN A 114 -9.60 -18.96 15.19
N TYR A 115 -8.83 -18.30 14.31
CA TYR A 115 -8.65 -16.85 14.35
C TYR A 115 -9.03 -16.12 13.06
N CYS A 116 -9.11 -16.77 11.89
CA CYS A 116 -9.44 -16.04 10.65
C CYS A 116 -10.90 -15.57 10.55
N SER A 117 -11.78 -15.96 11.48
CA SER A 117 -13.18 -15.52 11.52
C SER A 117 -13.38 -14.09 12.03
N THR A 118 -12.34 -13.48 12.62
CA THR A 118 -12.40 -12.12 13.18
C THR A 118 -11.32 -11.20 12.58
N PRO A 119 -11.57 -9.88 12.52
CA PRO A 119 -10.55 -8.89 12.13
C PRO A 119 -9.37 -8.80 13.11
N ASP A 120 -9.68 -8.90 14.41
CA ASP A 120 -8.69 -8.90 15.47
C ASP A 120 -8.15 -10.31 15.65
N ARG A 121 -6.83 -10.45 15.52
CA ARG A 121 -6.15 -11.74 15.48
C ARG A 121 -4.83 -11.67 16.23
N PRO A 122 -4.44 -12.72 16.96
CA PRO A 122 -3.25 -12.71 17.82
C PRO A 122 -1.92 -12.83 17.05
N GLY A 123 -1.99 -13.06 15.74
CA GLY A 123 -0.83 -13.16 14.85
C GLY A 123 -0.51 -11.80 14.26
N LYS A 124 0.75 -11.59 13.92
CA LYS A 124 1.21 -10.30 13.44
C LYS A 124 0.99 -10.20 11.93
N LYS A 125 0.07 -9.32 11.49
CA LYS A 125 -0.13 -9.01 10.06
C LYS A 125 1.17 -8.47 9.45
N ILE A 126 1.75 -9.17 8.48
CA ILE A 126 3.01 -8.79 7.82
C ILE A 126 2.81 -8.29 6.39
N ALA A 127 1.76 -8.75 5.71
CA ALA A 127 1.46 -8.32 4.35
C ALA A 127 -0.04 -8.44 4.04
N LYS A 128 -0.47 -7.77 2.98
CA LYS A 128 -1.82 -7.87 2.41
C LYS A 128 -1.71 -8.17 0.94
N PHE A 129 -2.45 -9.17 0.48
CA PHE A 129 -2.61 -9.49 -0.93
C PHE A 129 -3.95 -8.92 -1.40
N LYS A 130 -3.92 -7.83 -2.17
CA LYS A 130 -5.10 -7.07 -2.63
C LYS A 130 -5.37 -7.29 -4.12
N GLN A 131 -6.63 -7.59 -4.46
CA GLN A 131 -7.07 -7.92 -5.82
C GLN A 131 -8.15 -6.94 -6.32
N GLY A 132 -8.44 -6.98 -7.62
CA GLY A 132 -9.38 -6.10 -8.31
C GLY A 132 -10.88 -6.35 -8.06
N ILE A 133 -11.34 -6.37 -6.81
CA ILE A 133 -12.76 -6.43 -6.43
C ILE A 133 -13.17 -5.13 -5.71
N THR A 134 -14.42 -4.68 -5.92
CA THR A 134 -14.99 -3.38 -5.52
C THR A 134 -14.28 -2.18 -6.17
N CYS A 135 -13.79 -1.21 -5.38
CA CYS A 135 -12.98 -0.12 -5.90
C CYS A 135 -11.52 -0.53 -6.06
N SER A 136 -11.07 -1.57 -5.33
CA SER A 136 -9.69 -2.04 -5.33
C SER A 136 -9.18 -2.36 -6.72
N TYR A 137 -7.91 -2.01 -6.97
CA TYR A 137 -7.26 -2.12 -8.26
C TYR A 137 -5.76 -2.34 -8.07
N THR A 138 -5.30 -3.54 -8.42
CA THR A 138 -3.91 -3.97 -8.24
C THR A 138 -2.89 -3.03 -8.87
N PRO A 139 -3.04 -2.55 -10.12
CA PRO A 139 -2.11 -1.59 -10.71
C PRO A 139 -2.06 -0.26 -9.97
N SER A 140 -3.11 0.15 -9.25
CA SER A 140 -3.07 1.38 -8.46
C SER A 140 -2.05 1.29 -7.35
N LEU A 141 -2.06 0.20 -6.56
CA LEU A 141 -1.09 -0.03 -5.49
C LEU A 141 0.36 -0.01 -6.01
N LEU A 142 0.59 -0.70 -7.13
CA LEU A 142 1.90 -0.74 -7.80
C LEU A 142 2.32 0.67 -8.26
N ALA A 143 1.42 1.39 -8.94
CA ALA A 143 1.70 2.73 -9.47
C ALA A 143 2.04 3.73 -8.37
N TYR A 144 1.34 3.70 -7.23
CA TYR A 144 1.63 4.58 -6.09
C TYR A 144 3.07 4.43 -5.60
N TYR A 145 3.52 3.19 -5.38
CA TYR A 145 4.88 2.93 -4.93
C TYR A 145 5.92 3.35 -5.97
N GLN A 146 5.68 3.06 -7.26
CA GLN A 146 6.58 3.45 -8.35
C GLN A 146 6.69 4.98 -8.50
N VAL A 147 5.54 5.68 -8.52
CA VAL A 147 5.50 7.14 -8.68
C VAL A 147 6.10 7.83 -7.47
N SER A 148 5.81 7.36 -6.25
CA SER A 148 6.47 7.88 -5.04
C SER A 148 7.98 7.74 -5.13
N THR A 149 8.49 6.55 -5.47
CA THR A 149 9.93 6.29 -5.63
C THR A 149 10.55 7.19 -6.71
N TYR A 150 9.87 7.34 -7.84
CA TYR A 150 10.29 8.21 -8.94
C TYR A 150 10.41 9.68 -8.52
N LEU A 151 9.45 10.19 -7.74
CA LEU A 151 9.43 11.57 -7.26
C LEU A 151 10.38 11.82 -6.08
N GLY A 152 11.33 10.92 -5.81
CA GLY A 152 12.28 11.06 -4.71
C GLY A 152 11.76 10.52 -3.38
N ARG A 153 10.86 9.52 -3.42
CA ARG A 153 10.19 8.93 -2.26
C ARG A 153 9.33 9.94 -1.50
N ILE A 154 8.47 10.63 -2.24
CA ILE A 154 7.43 11.45 -1.61
C ILE A 154 6.48 10.54 -0.82
N LEU A 155 6.20 10.92 0.43
CA LEU A 155 5.43 10.13 1.40
C LEU A 155 6.00 8.75 1.70
N HIS A 156 5.53 8.18 2.81
CA HIS A 156 5.79 6.78 3.07
C HIS A 156 4.70 5.91 2.42
N ILE A 157 5.08 5.18 1.37
CA ILE A 157 4.25 4.16 0.72
C ILE A 157 4.92 2.80 0.92
N PRO A 158 4.22 1.80 1.49
CA PRO A 158 4.82 0.50 1.75
C PRO A 158 5.26 -0.21 0.47
N GLU A 159 6.28 -1.03 0.60
CA GLU A 159 6.81 -1.90 -0.45
C GLU A 159 5.69 -2.79 -1.00
N VAL A 160 5.64 -2.92 -2.33
CA VAL A 160 4.59 -3.67 -3.02
C VAL A 160 5.14 -4.34 -4.27
N VAL A 161 4.71 -5.57 -4.47
CA VAL A 161 5.08 -6.41 -5.62
C VAL A 161 3.82 -6.93 -6.31
N LEU A 162 3.93 -7.20 -7.61
CA LEU A 162 2.89 -7.93 -8.33
C LEU A 162 3.02 -9.40 -7.94
N ARG A 163 1.91 -10.03 -7.56
CA ARG A 163 1.87 -11.42 -7.13
C ARG A 163 0.69 -12.11 -7.80
N THR A 164 0.89 -13.34 -8.25
CA THR A 164 -0.22 -14.21 -8.64
C THR A 164 -0.56 -15.18 -7.52
N MET A 165 -1.83 -15.60 -7.44
CA MET A 165 -2.26 -16.70 -6.58
C MET A 165 -2.99 -17.78 -7.39
N ASP A 166 -2.83 -19.06 -7.06
CA ASP A 166 -3.64 -20.16 -7.60
C ASP A 166 -5.14 -19.93 -7.39
N ILE A 167 -5.91 -20.06 -8.47
CA ILE A 167 -7.37 -19.89 -8.47
C ILE A 167 -8.07 -20.83 -7.47
N ASN A 168 -7.55 -22.05 -7.28
CA ASN A 168 -8.13 -23.02 -6.37
C ASN A 168 -7.94 -22.60 -4.91
N GLU A 169 -6.81 -21.97 -4.59
CA GLU A 169 -6.62 -21.41 -3.26
C GLU A 169 -7.55 -20.21 -3.04
N GLN A 170 -7.64 -19.31 -4.02
CA GLN A 170 -8.57 -18.18 -3.94
C GLN A 170 -10.01 -18.66 -3.71
N ARG A 171 -10.46 -19.72 -4.39
CA ARG A 171 -11.79 -20.32 -4.16
C ARG A 171 -11.98 -20.81 -2.73
N LYS A 172 -10.95 -21.41 -2.11
CA LYS A 172 -11.03 -21.82 -0.70
C LYS A 172 -11.17 -20.62 0.22
N GLN A 173 -10.40 -19.55 -0.01
CA GLN A 173 -10.46 -18.34 0.79
C GLN A 173 -11.81 -17.63 0.66
N VAL A 174 -12.38 -17.56 -0.55
CA VAL A 174 -13.73 -17.03 -0.77
C VAL A 174 -14.78 -17.84 0.00
N LYS A 175 -14.77 -19.18 -0.12
CA LYS A 175 -15.70 -20.05 0.61
C LYS A 175 -15.60 -19.87 2.13
N ARG A 176 -14.37 -19.69 2.64
CA ARG A 176 -14.10 -19.44 4.06
C ARG A 176 -14.61 -18.06 4.50
N ALA A 177 -14.44 -17.04 3.68
CA ALA A 177 -14.78 -15.65 4.02
C ALA A 177 -16.28 -15.37 4.05
N ILE A 178 -17.07 -16.03 3.19
CA ILE A 178 -18.51 -15.80 3.07
C ILE A 178 -19.26 -15.89 4.42
N PRO A 179 -19.22 -17.01 5.16
CA PRO A 179 -19.94 -17.11 6.42
C PRO A 179 -19.46 -16.06 7.44
N PHE A 180 -18.15 -15.82 7.52
CA PHE A 180 -17.60 -14.81 8.43
C PHE A 180 -18.11 -13.40 8.12
N ALA A 181 -18.16 -13.04 6.84
CA ALA A 181 -18.67 -11.74 6.42
C ALA A 181 -20.19 -11.61 6.63
N GLN A 182 -20.94 -12.71 6.50
CA GLN A 182 -22.38 -12.74 6.78
C GLN A 182 -22.68 -12.55 8.27
N ASP A 183 -21.85 -13.11 9.16
CA ASP A 183 -21.99 -13.00 10.61
C ASP A 183 -21.62 -11.60 11.14
N LEU A 184 -20.62 -10.96 10.53
CA LEU A 184 -20.09 -9.68 11.00
C LEU A 184 -20.80 -8.44 10.42
N TYR A 185 -21.46 -8.56 9.26
CA TYR A 185 -21.91 -7.40 8.48
C TYR A 185 -23.28 -7.58 7.83
N THR A 186 -23.89 -6.45 7.48
CA THR A 186 -25.17 -6.38 6.75
C THR A 186 -24.95 -6.45 5.24
N LYS A 187 -25.99 -6.78 4.47
CA LYS A 187 -25.90 -6.86 2.99
C LYS A 187 -25.53 -5.52 2.32
N GLN A 188 -25.69 -4.41 3.04
CA GLN A 188 -25.34 -3.07 2.58
C GLN A 188 -23.83 -2.80 2.67
N ASP A 189 -23.10 -3.57 3.48
CA ASP A 189 -21.67 -3.38 3.68
C ASP A 189 -20.87 -3.90 2.48
N ALA A 190 -20.01 -3.03 1.93
CA ALA A 190 -19.23 -3.33 0.73
C ALA A 190 -18.30 -4.55 0.89
N ILE A 191 -17.77 -4.78 2.09
CA ILE A 191 -16.92 -5.95 2.36
C ILE A 191 -17.69 -7.26 2.28
N ARG A 192 -18.93 -7.29 2.80
CA ARG A 192 -19.79 -8.47 2.69
C ARG A 192 -20.19 -8.70 1.24
N TRP A 193 -20.60 -7.65 0.53
CA TRP A 193 -20.88 -7.76 -0.90
C TRP A 193 -19.66 -8.30 -1.68
N GLY A 194 -18.45 -7.82 -1.37
CA GLY A 194 -17.22 -8.24 -2.04
C GLY A 194 -16.95 -9.74 -1.91
N TRP A 195 -17.15 -10.32 -0.72
CA TRP A 195 -16.99 -11.75 -0.48
C TRP A 195 -18.17 -12.61 -0.96
N GLU A 196 -19.40 -12.16 -0.69
CA GLU A 196 -20.63 -12.94 -0.94
C GLU A 196 -21.11 -12.87 -2.39
N SER A 197 -20.84 -11.76 -3.10
CA SER A 197 -21.34 -11.54 -4.47
C SER A 197 -20.21 -11.26 -5.47
N GLY A 198 -19.30 -10.35 -5.14
CA GLY A 198 -18.26 -9.87 -6.06
C GLY A 198 -17.33 -10.99 -6.51
N TRP A 199 -16.70 -11.69 -5.55
CA TRP A 199 -15.82 -12.82 -5.83
C TRP A 199 -16.53 -13.99 -6.53
N PRO A 200 -17.68 -14.50 -6.05
CA PRO A 200 -18.41 -15.54 -6.76
C PRO A 200 -18.76 -15.18 -8.20
N ALA A 201 -19.19 -13.93 -8.46
CA ALA A 201 -19.47 -13.47 -9.82
C ALA A 201 -18.21 -13.49 -10.71
N ALA A 202 -17.08 -13.01 -10.19
CA ALA A 202 -15.81 -13.02 -10.92
C ALA A 202 -15.31 -14.45 -11.20
N LEU A 203 -15.41 -15.35 -10.22
CA LEU A 203 -15.00 -16.76 -10.36
C LEU A 203 -15.84 -17.56 -11.35
N ASN A 204 -17.12 -17.20 -11.51
CA ASN A 204 -18.04 -17.83 -12.45
C ASN A 204 -17.91 -17.27 -13.88
N ASN A 205 -17.37 -16.06 -14.05
CA ASN A 205 -17.18 -15.42 -15.35
C ASN A 205 -15.81 -14.70 -15.42
N PRO A 206 -14.69 -15.46 -15.43
CA PRO A 206 -13.36 -14.88 -15.29
C PRO A 206 -12.91 -14.03 -16.49
N GLY A 207 -13.50 -14.21 -17.67
CA GLY A 207 -13.29 -13.34 -18.83
C GLY A 207 -14.24 -12.13 -18.90
N GLY A 208 -15.23 -12.07 -18.02
CA GLY A 208 -16.27 -11.04 -18.03
C GLY A 208 -15.91 -9.79 -17.24
N SER A 209 -16.81 -8.81 -17.30
CA SER A 209 -16.78 -7.62 -16.46
C SER A 209 -18.16 -7.35 -15.90
N ALA A 210 -18.24 -6.92 -14.65
CA ALA A 210 -19.49 -6.54 -14.01
C ALA A 210 -19.27 -5.42 -13.00
N LYS A 211 -20.33 -5.02 -12.28
CA LYS A 211 -20.19 -4.04 -11.19
C LYS A 211 -19.17 -4.54 -10.17
N GLY A 212 -18.09 -3.79 -10.00
CA GLY A 212 -17.07 -4.05 -8.99
C GLY A 212 -16.00 -5.08 -9.36
N TYR A 213 -15.90 -5.55 -10.62
CA TYR A 213 -14.72 -6.28 -11.10
C TYR A 213 -14.58 -6.23 -12.63
N ASN A 214 -13.35 -6.43 -13.11
CA ASN A 214 -13.06 -6.69 -14.53
C ASN A 214 -12.10 -7.88 -14.59
N GLY A 215 -12.52 -8.95 -15.25
CA GLY A 215 -11.79 -10.21 -15.34
C GLY A 215 -10.39 -10.08 -15.94
N SER A 216 -10.23 -9.20 -16.95
CA SER A 216 -8.94 -8.95 -17.61
C SER A 216 -7.88 -8.33 -16.71
N TRP A 217 -8.28 -7.78 -15.55
CA TRP A 217 -7.38 -7.22 -14.54
C TRP A 217 -7.16 -8.14 -13.35
N LEU A 218 -8.02 -9.16 -13.22
CA LEU A 218 -8.10 -9.99 -12.03
C LEU A 218 -7.51 -11.39 -12.26
N PHE A 219 -7.63 -11.93 -13.47
CA PHE A 219 -7.19 -13.29 -13.77
C PHE A 219 -6.01 -13.30 -14.74
N THR A 220 -5.18 -14.33 -14.60
CA THR A 220 -4.14 -14.66 -15.60
C THR A 220 -4.81 -15.07 -16.90
N LYS A 221 -4.08 -14.97 -18.02
CA LYS A 221 -4.64 -15.26 -19.36
C LYS A 221 -5.17 -16.68 -19.51
N ASP A 222 -4.61 -17.63 -18.76
CA ASP A 222 -5.02 -19.03 -18.75
C ASP A 222 -6.11 -19.34 -17.71
N PHE A 223 -6.55 -18.34 -16.94
CA PHE A 223 -7.53 -18.43 -15.86
C PHE A 223 -7.17 -19.43 -14.73
N LYS A 224 -5.91 -19.83 -14.63
CA LYS A 224 -5.43 -20.72 -13.55
C LYS A 224 -4.96 -19.95 -12.31
N GLY A 225 -4.70 -18.66 -12.45
CA GLY A 225 -4.33 -17.78 -11.36
C GLY A 225 -5.11 -16.47 -11.34
N ILE A 226 -4.94 -15.75 -10.24
CA ILE A 226 -5.40 -14.37 -10.07
C ILE A 226 -4.23 -13.44 -9.87
N TYR A 227 -4.35 -12.21 -10.35
CA TYR A 227 -3.44 -11.13 -10.02
C TYR A 227 -3.81 -10.46 -8.70
N GLY A 228 -2.79 -10.00 -7.99
CA GLY A 228 -2.94 -9.08 -6.88
C GLY A 228 -1.65 -8.34 -6.58
N ALA A 229 -1.76 -7.30 -5.77
CA ALA A 229 -0.61 -6.61 -5.20
C ALA A 229 -0.36 -7.18 -3.80
N LEU A 230 0.84 -7.72 -3.58
CA LEU A 230 1.29 -8.10 -2.24
C LEU A 230 2.04 -6.90 -1.67
N ILE A 231 1.41 -6.23 -0.71
CA ILE A 231 1.94 -5.02 -0.06
C ILE A 231 2.35 -5.34 1.37
N GLU A 232 3.48 -4.80 1.83
CA GLU A 232 3.88 -4.84 3.23
C GLU A 232 2.76 -4.27 4.11
N ASN A 233 2.55 -4.86 5.29
CA ASN A 233 1.69 -4.26 6.31
C ASN A 233 2.55 -3.60 7.41
N PRO A 234 2.76 -2.27 7.31
CA PRO A 234 3.30 -1.45 8.38
C PRO A 234 2.81 -1.75 9.79
N ARG A 235 3.68 -1.57 10.78
CA ARG A 235 3.32 -1.58 12.21
C ARG A 235 3.25 -0.17 12.78
N GLY A 236 2.66 -0.05 13.97
CA GLY A 236 2.70 1.20 14.75
C GLY A 236 1.97 2.34 14.07
N GLU A 237 0.85 2.01 13.44
CA GLU A 237 0.14 2.91 12.56
C GLU A 237 -1.13 3.37 13.24
N GLU A 238 -1.33 4.68 13.22
CA GLU A 238 -2.53 5.30 13.73
C GLU A 238 -3.15 6.17 12.65
N LYS A 239 -4.47 6.38 12.75
CA LYS A 239 -5.17 7.28 11.84
C LYS A 239 -4.65 8.69 12.03
N TYR A 240 -4.24 9.35 10.95
CA TYR A 240 -3.73 10.71 11.00
C TYR A 240 -4.87 11.75 11.02
N THR A 241 -5.77 11.65 11.99
CA THR A 241 -7.01 12.45 12.02
C THR A 241 -6.77 13.94 12.15
N GLU A 242 -5.59 14.37 12.61
CA GLU A 242 -5.18 15.79 12.64
C GLU A 242 -5.06 16.38 11.23
N VAL A 243 -4.71 15.57 10.23
CA VAL A 243 -4.58 16.02 8.83
C VAL A 243 -5.93 16.10 8.13
N TYR A 244 -6.88 15.21 8.45
CA TYR A 244 -8.10 15.06 7.66
C TYR A 244 -9.42 15.19 8.43
N GLY A 245 -9.36 15.34 9.75
CA GLY A 245 -10.49 15.47 10.66
C GLY A 245 -11.30 14.19 10.88
N LYS A 246 -12.02 14.13 12.00
CA LYS A 246 -12.99 13.05 12.31
C LYS A 246 -14.39 13.43 11.81
N GLY A 247 -15.13 12.48 11.23
CA GLY A 247 -16.51 12.71 10.79
C GLY A 247 -16.98 11.77 9.68
N SER A 248 -18.15 12.06 9.13
CA SER A 248 -18.78 11.28 8.06
C SER A 248 -17.90 11.14 6.81
N TYR A 249 -18.11 10.05 6.09
CA TYR A 249 -17.47 9.80 4.80
C TYR A 249 -17.96 10.78 3.73
N ASP A 250 -19.21 11.23 3.74
CA ASP A 250 -19.75 12.08 2.66
C ASP A 250 -19.18 13.50 2.66
N THR A 251 -18.90 14.06 3.84
CA THR A 251 -18.34 15.42 3.99
C THR A 251 -16.81 15.44 4.11
N ARG A 252 -16.16 14.32 3.75
CA ARG A 252 -14.74 14.09 4.04
C ARG A 252 -13.81 15.12 3.38
N TYR A 253 -14.03 15.47 2.12
CA TYR A 253 -13.18 16.42 1.41
C TYR A 253 -13.38 17.87 1.88
N GLU A 254 -14.61 18.26 2.23
CA GLU A 254 -14.89 19.56 2.85
C GLU A 254 -14.19 19.69 4.19
N ARG A 255 -14.20 18.61 4.98
CA ARG A 255 -13.51 18.55 6.27
C ARG A 255 -12.00 18.62 6.12
N LEU A 256 -11.41 17.91 5.16
CA LEU A 256 -9.98 18.00 4.84
C LEU A 256 -9.58 19.46 4.57
N LYS A 257 -10.33 20.16 3.71
CA LYS A 257 -10.06 21.56 3.34
C LYS A 257 -10.11 22.54 4.52
N ARG A 258 -10.80 22.17 5.60
CA ARG A 258 -10.87 22.95 6.84
C ARG A 258 -9.75 22.64 7.84
N GLN A 259 -8.95 21.60 7.61
CA GLN A 259 -7.85 21.28 8.53
C GLN A 259 -6.67 22.23 8.35
N ILE A 260 -6.02 22.59 9.45
CA ILE A 260 -4.89 23.52 9.46
C ILE A 260 -3.76 23.08 8.53
N PRO A 261 -3.35 21.79 8.47
CA PRO A 261 -2.33 21.34 7.52
C PRO A 261 -2.67 21.67 6.06
N TYR A 262 -3.92 21.45 5.64
CA TYR A 262 -4.37 21.79 4.29
C TYR A 262 -4.38 23.30 4.05
N GLN A 263 -4.91 24.07 5.01
CA GLN A 263 -4.97 25.54 4.89
C GLN A 263 -3.59 26.19 4.80
N ARG A 264 -2.58 25.63 5.48
CA ARG A 264 -1.19 26.09 5.37
C ARG A 264 -0.65 25.87 3.95
N VAL A 265 -0.85 24.69 3.37
CA VAL A 265 -0.43 24.39 1.99
C VAL A 265 -1.16 25.27 0.97
N ALA A 266 -2.44 25.56 1.20
CA ALA A 266 -3.24 26.43 0.33
C ALA A 266 -2.97 27.93 0.53
N SER A 267 -2.16 28.32 1.52
CA SER A 267 -1.88 29.73 1.82
C SER A 267 -0.86 30.32 0.85
N SER A 268 -1.01 31.62 0.56
CA SER A 268 -0.02 32.39 -0.20
C SER A 268 1.10 32.98 0.69
N LYS A 269 1.04 32.77 2.01
CA LYS A 269 2.06 33.25 2.95
C LYS A 269 3.37 32.49 2.77
N SER A 270 4.47 33.12 3.19
CA SER A 270 5.78 32.45 3.20
C SER A 270 5.83 31.34 4.26
N ILE A 271 6.74 30.37 4.08
CA ILE A 271 6.95 29.29 5.06
C ILE A 271 7.32 29.86 6.43
N GLN A 272 8.11 30.94 6.48
CA GLN A 272 8.52 31.62 7.71
C GLN A 272 7.34 32.24 8.48
N GLU A 273 6.25 32.59 7.80
CA GLU A 273 5.02 33.07 8.42
C GLU A 273 4.08 31.94 8.86
N LEU A 274 4.23 30.75 8.27
CA LEU A 274 3.34 29.59 8.49
C LEU A 274 3.88 28.61 9.54
N ALA A 275 5.19 28.57 9.73
CA ALA A 275 5.89 27.69 10.66
C ALA A 275 6.89 28.50 11.51
N PRO A 276 6.97 28.26 12.84
CA PRO A 276 8.02 28.82 13.68
C PRO A 276 9.42 28.42 13.19
N GLN A 277 10.40 29.30 13.44
CA GLN A 277 11.81 29.03 13.08
C GLN A 277 12.52 28.13 14.09
N ASN A 278 11.95 27.91 15.29
CA ASN A 278 12.51 26.96 16.24
C ASN A 278 12.21 25.52 15.76
N PHE A 279 13.18 24.63 15.92
CA PHE A 279 13.12 23.28 15.36
C PHE A 279 12.02 22.43 16.02
N GLU A 280 11.86 22.54 17.33
CA GLU A 280 10.88 21.78 18.12
C GLU A 280 9.44 21.98 17.66
N GLU A 281 9.00 23.23 17.47
CA GLU A 281 7.64 23.53 17.03
C GLU A 281 7.50 23.51 15.51
N GLY A 282 8.56 23.90 14.79
CA GLY A 282 8.55 24.02 13.32
C GLY A 282 8.52 22.68 12.61
N ALA A 283 9.22 21.65 13.13
CA ALA A 283 9.41 20.37 12.44
C ALA A 283 8.09 19.69 12.05
N GLN A 284 7.18 19.53 13.01
CA GLN A 284 5.90 18.87 12.73
C GLN A 284 5.04 19.64 11.73
N ILE A 285 5.08 20.98 11.76
CA ILE A 285 4.32 21.83 10.84
C ILE A 285 4.86 21.68 9.41
N LEU A 286 6.18 21.75 9.24
CA LEU A 286 6.82 21.63 7.94
C LEU A 286 6.59 20.24 7.33
N ILE A 287 6.70 19.18 8.15
CA ILE A 287 6.41 17.81 7.71
C ILE A 287 4.93 17.65 7.33
N GLN A 288 3.99 18.19 8.11
CA GLN A 288 2.57 18.16 7.75
C GLN A 288 2.29 18.90 6.43
N MET A 289 2.92 20.05 6.20
CA MET A 289 2.78 20.79 4.95
C MET A 289 3.31 19.97 3.77
N LYS A 290 4.51 19.37 3.93
CA LYS A 290 5.11 18.48 2.93
C LYS A 290 4.21 17.26 2.64
N ASP A 291 3.72 16.60 3.69
CA ASP A 291 2.86 15.42 3.56
C ASP A 291 1.57 15.75 2.80
N VAL A 292 0.92 16.87 3.13
CA VAL A 292 -0.30 17.27 2.43
C VAL A 292 0.00 17.67 0.98
N SER A 293 1.08 18.40 0.70
CA SER A 293 1.43 18.77 -0.68
C SER A 293 1.75 17.54 -1.52
N ASP A 294 2.56 16.62 -0.99
CA ASP A 294 2.94 15.39 -1.69
C ASP A 294 1.71 14.51 -1.95
N MET A 295 0.81 14.39 -0.96
CA MET A 295 -0.43 13.63 -1.08
C MET A 295 -1.31 14.20 -2.20
N VAL A 296 -1.49 15.52 -2.23
CA VAL A 296 -2.29 16.18 -3.28
C VAL A 296 -1.70 15.92 -4.67
N ILE A 297 -0.38 15.98 -4.82
CA ILE A 297 0.29 15.73 -6.11
C ILE A 297 0.03 14.29 -6.56
N ILE A 298 0.37 13.30 -5.73
CA ILE A 298 0.30 11.89 -6.13
C ILE A 298 -1.15 11.42 -6.31
N ASP A 299 -2.07 11.86 -5.44
CA ASP A 299 -3.48 11.50 -5.56
C ASP A 299 -4.15 12.15 -6.78
N THR A 300 -3.69 13.33 -7.20
CA THR A 300 -4.16 13.96 -8.43
C THR A 300 -3.66 13.17 -9.65
N LEU A 301 -2.35 12.90 -9.71
CA LEU A 301 -1.74 12.14 -10.81
C LEU A 301 -2.37 10.75 -10.97
N LEU A 302 -2.64 10.09 -9.85
CA LEU A 302 -3.19 8.74 -9.81
C LEU A 302 -4.69 8.74 -9.52
N SER A 303 -5.41 9.85 -9.67
CA SER A 303 -6.87 9.92 -9.58
C SER A 303 -7.47 9.16 -8.37
N GLN A 304 -6.92 9.36 -7.18
CA GLN A 304 -7.39 8.68 -5.96
C GLN A 304 -8.84 9.03 -5.63
N GLN A 305 -9.63 8.03 -5.28
CA GLN A 305 -11.05 8.23 -4.94
C GLN A 305 -11.35 8.05 -3.45
N ASP A 306 -10.49 7.31 -2.72
CA ASP A 306 -10.73 6.88 -1.34
C ASP A 306 -9.60 7.30 -0.38
N ARG A 307 -9.07 8.52 -0.54
CA ARG A 307 -7.98 9.01 0.33
C ARG A 307 -8.46 9.33 1.74
N VAL A 308 -9.45 10.22 1.84
CA VAL A 308 -9.78 10.86 3.12
C VAL A 308 -10.47 9.87 4.05
N GLY A 309 -9.82 9.55 5.18
CA GLY A 309 -10.23 8.47 6.08
C GLY A 309 -9.27 7.28 6.08
N ASN A 310 -8.42 7.18 5.04
CA ASN A 310 -7.40 6.16 4.84
C ASN A 310 -5.99 6.78 4.82
N ILE A 311 -5.75 7.72 5.74
CA ILE A 311 -4.45 8.34 5.96
C ILE A 311 -3.96 7.90 7.33
N ALA A 312 -2.82 7.22 7.36
CA ALA A 312 -2.15 6.83 8.60
C ALA A 312 -0.91 7.71 8.83
N TYR A 313 -0.29 7.57 10.01
CA TYR A 313 1.03 8.11 10.26
C TYR A 313 1.95 7.08 10.91
N ARG A 314 3.26 7.38 10.86
CA ARG A 314 4.30 6.75 11.67
C ARG A 314 5.11 7.83 12.38
N ASN A 315 5.72 7.48 13.50
CA ASN A 315 6.59 8.39 14.24
C ASN A 315 8.04 8.29 13.74
N TYR A 316 8.71 9.43 13.72
CA TYR A 316 10.12 9.59 13.41
C TYR A 316 10.75 10.52 14.45
N ALA A 317 11.96 10.17 14.89
CA ALA A 317 12.82 11.09 15.63
C ALA A 317 13.57 11.96 14.62
N TYR A 318 13.31 13.26 14.63
CA TYR A 318 14.06 14.26 13.87
C TYR A 318 15.09 14.91 14.77
N TYR A 319 16.32 15.06 14.30
CA TYR A 319 17.41 15.60 15.11
C TYR A 319 18.47 16.32 14.28
N MET A 320 19.24 17.17 14.94
CA MET A 320 20.31 17.94 14.33
C MET A 320 21.67 17.34 14.65
N VAL A 321 22.46 17.03 13.61
CA VAL A 321 23.90 16.74 13.72
C VAL A 321 24.66 17.88 13.07
N GLY A 322 25.18 18.79 13.89
CA GLY A 322 25.75 20.05 13.40
C GLY A 322 24.67 20.93 12.72
N LYS A 323 24.76 21.07 11.38
CA LYS A 323 23.79 21.82 10.55
C LYS A 323 22.87 20.92 9.71
N GLU A 324 23.04 19.61 9.81
CA GLU A 324 22.25 18.65 9.04
C GLU A 324 21.04 18.18 9.87
N VAL A 325 19.86 18.23 9.26
CA VAL A 325 18.67 17.57 9.79
C VAL A 325 18.73 16.10 9.40
N ARG A 326 18.56 15.21 10.37
CA ARG A 326 18.44 13.76 10.17
C ARG A 326 17.13 13.27 10.76
N SER A 327 16.71 12.09 10.31
CA SER A 327 15.56 11.41 10.88
C SER A 327 15.79 9.91 11.01
N GLU A 328 15.21 9.33 12.06
CA GLU A 328 15.21 7.90 12.32
C GLU A 328 13.78 7.45 12.64
N LYS A 329 13.34 6.34 12.04
CA LYS A 329 11.99 5.80 12.29
C LYS A 329 11.87 5.30 13.73
N ILE A 330 10.75 5.61 14.39
CA ILE A 330 10.40 5.04 15.70
C ILE A 330 9.39 3.89 15.48
N ASP A 331 9.80 2.66 15.81
CA ASP A 331 8.92 1.50 15.79
C ASP A 331 8.11 1.43 17.10
N PHE A 332 6.79 1.41 17.02
CA PHE A 332 5.88 1.30 18.17
C PHE A 332 5.77 -0.12 18.76
N GLU A 333 6.84 -0.91 18.70
CA GLU A 333 6.83 -2.24 19.33
C GLU A 333 7.46 -2.20 20.72
N ASP A 334 6.63 -2.50 21.72
CA ASP A 334 6.97 -2.78 23.12
C ASP A 334 7.57 -1.65 23.98
N ASP A 335 7.00 -1.59 25.20
CA ASP A 335 7.48 -1.07 26.51
C ASP A 335 8.34 0.21 26.63
N GLY A 336 8.56 0.96 25.55
CA GLY A 336 9.45 2.14 25.54
C GLY A 336 10.93 1.80 25.34
N SER A 337 11.31 0.52 25.28
CA SER A 337 12.72 0.12 25.09
C SER A 337 13.29 0.44 23.71
N ILE A 338 12.45 0.56 22.67
CA ILE A 338 12.88 0.93 21.31
C ILE A 338 13.25 2.41 21.24
N GLU A 339 12.48 3.29 21.87
CA GLU A 339 12.74 4.74 21.87
C GLU A 339 14.09 5.05 22.54
N ALA A 340 14.38 4.41 23.68
CA ALA A 340 15.67 4.53 24.35
C ALA A 340 16.85 4.12 23.46
N LYS A 341 16.74 2.99 22.75
CA LYS A 341 17.78 2.51 21.81
C LYS A 341 17.99 3.46 20.63
N ILE A 342 16.91 4.06 20.13
CA ILE A 342 17.00 5.05 19.05
C ILE A 342 17.73 6.30 19.56
N ILE A 343 17.41 6.77 20.76
CA ILE A 343 18.11 7.91 21.37
C ILE A 343 19.59 7.59 21.57
N GLU A 344 19.94 6.41 22.09
CA GLU A 344 21.34 5.97 22.21
C GLU A 344 22.07 5.95 20.86
N LYS A 345 21.42 5.39 19.82
CA LYS A 345 21.95 5.40 18.45
C LYS A 345 22.20 6.82 17.95
N ILE A 346 21.24 7.72 18.15
CA ILE A 346 21.32 9.13 17.74
C ILE A 346 22.48 9.83 18.45
N GLN A 347 22.61 9.61 19.76
CA GLN A 347 23.70 10.19 20.57
C GLN A 347 25.08 9.67 20.16
N ALA A 348 25.17 8.44 19.65
CA ALA A 348 26.41 7.89 19.12
C ALA A 348 26.88 8.54 17.82
N GLU A 349 26.00 9.23 17.07
CA GLU A 349 26.36 9.93 15.82
C GLU A 349 27.06 11.27 16.07
N GLY A 350 27.07 11.78 17.31
CA GLY A 350 27.73 13.02 17.70
C GLY A 350 26.87 13.88 18.64
N PRO A 351 27.33 15.09 19.00
CA PRO A 351 26.57 15.99 19.84
C PRO A 351 25.29 16.42 19.12
N THR A 352 24.17 15.83 19.50
CA THR A 352 22.84 16.21 19.02
C THR A 352 22.28 17.29 19.90
N SER A 353 21.92 18.43 19.31
CA SER A 353 21.43 19.57 20.08
C SER A 353 19.96 19.45 20.47
N GLN A 354 19.13 18.81 19.63
CA GLN A 354 17.68 18.68 19.82
C GLN A 354 17.15 17.43 19.09
N ILE A 355 16.30 16.64 19.74
CA ILE A 355 15.59 15.48 19.17
C ILE A 355 14.09 15.73 19.36
N VAL A 356 13.30 15.59 18.29
CA VAL A 356 11.87 15.87 18.29
C VAL A 356 11.13 14.73 17.60
N THR A 357 10.06 14.24 18.22
CA THR A 357 9.23 13.18 17.63
C THR A 357 8.18 13.79 16.72
N VAL A 358 8.21 13.39 15.45
CA VAL A 358 7.36 13.92 14.38
C VAL A 358 6.55 12.79 13.76
N LYS A 359 5.28 13.06 13.48
CA LYS A 359 4.40 12.20 12.70
C LYS A 359 4.61 12.47 11.22
N GLU A 360 4.91 11.43 10.46
CA GLU A 360 4.96 11.43 9.01
C GLU A 360 3.82 10.60 8.42
N MET A 361 3.26 11.09 7.31
CA MET A 361 2.16 10.44 6.62
C MET A 361 2.56 9.10 5.99
N LEU A 362 1.75 8.08 6.28
CA LEU A 362 1.81 6.75 5.71
C LEU A 362 0.55 6.50 4.87
N LEU A 363 0.75 6.18 3.59
CA LEU A 363 -0.31 5.85 2.64
C LEU A 363 -0.20 4.38 2.22
N LYS A 364 -0.93 3.50 2.89
CA LYS A 364 -0.96 2.04 2.63
C LYS A 364 -2.21 1.53 1.90
N ASP A 365 -3.28 2.32 1.94
CA ASP A 365 -4.55 2.00 1.30
C ASP A 365 -4.69 2.93 0.08
N ASN A 366 -4.06 2.50 -1.02
CA ASN A 366 -3.98 3.26 -2.28
C ASN A 366 -4.70 2.55 -3.43
N ASP A 367 -5.54 1.56 -3.14
CA ASP A 367 -6.06 0.62 -4.12
C ASP A 367 -7.25 1.15 -4.94
N CYS A 368 -7.77 2.34 -4.66
CA CYS A 368 -8.91 2.90 -5.37
C CYS A 368 -8.54 4.13 -6.23
N GLY A 369 -7.30 4.16 -6.72
CA GLY A 369 -6.83 5.13 -7.72
C GLY A 369 -6.69 4.52 -9.13
N VAL A 370 -6.14 5.34 -10.02
CA VAL A 370 -6.02 5.20 -11.46
C VAL A 370 -7.41 5.21 -12.11
N ALA A 371 -7.67 6.18 -12.99
CA ALA A 371 -8.94 6.22 -13.71
C ALA A 371 -9.12 4.91 -14.50
N LYS A 372 -10.13 4.13 -14.11
CA LYS A 372 -10.48 2.85 -14.75
C LYS A 372 -10.86 3.00 -16.22
N SER A 373 -11.12 4.24 -16.66
CA SER A 373 -11.43 4.66 -18.04
C SER A 373 -10.21 5.07 -18.87
N ASN A 374 -9.04 5.31 -18.27
CA ASN A 374 -7.85 5.78 -19.00
C ASN A 374 -7.03 4.61 -19.60
N MET A 375 -7.57 3.40 -19.57
CA MET A 375 -6.99 2.18 -20.15
C MET A 375 -8.02 1.39 -20.97
N ALA A 376 -9.06 2.09 -21.46
CA ALA A 376 -10.07 1.54 -22.36
C ALA A 376 -9.74 1.86 -23.82
#